data_AF-A0A2N2ULU9-F1
#
_entry.id   AF-A0A2N2ULU9-F1
#
_cell.length_a   1.000
_cell.length_b   1.000
_cell.length_c   1.000
_cell.angle_alpha   90.00
_cell.angle_beta   90.00
_cell.angle_gamma   90.00
#
_symmetry.space_group_name_H-M   'P 1'
#
loop_
_entity.id
_entity.type
_entity.pdbx_description
1 polymer ?
#
loop_
_entity_poly.entity_id
_entity_poly.type
_entity_poly.pdbx_seq_one_letter_code
_entity_poly.pdbx_strand_id
1 'polypeptide(L)'
;MYEIWLAMNIVFELGLMYLPVVIGVAALLIILFGIAIVRGRPAWCGAVKPAIGVGLLALIVAFLLTPGMTKSSFENMGYWVDWANLFAISAGFGAVAAALTLPLAATLRRQR
;
A
#
# COMPACT_ATOMS: atom_id res chain seq x y z
N MET A 1 -22.42 -13.10 -6.51
CA MET A 1 -21.18 -13.64 -7.11
C MET A 1 -20.58 -12.70 -8.16
N TYR A 2 -21.38 -12.15 -9.08
CA TYR A 2 -20.88 -11.22 -10.11
C TYR A 2 -20.16 -9.98 -9.53
N GLU A 3 -20.71 -9.37 -8.49
CA GLU A 3 -20.17 -8.09 -7.97
C GLU A 3 -18.83 -8.26 -7.25
N ILE A 4 -18.61 -9.38 -6.55
CA ILE A 4 -17.31 -9.72 -5.94
C ILE A 4 -16.28 -9.97 -7.04
N TRP A 5 -16.68 -10.70 -8.08
CA TRP A 5 -15.81 -10.93 -9.24
C TRP A 5 -15.44 -9.61 -9.92
N LEU A 6 -16.41 -8.71 -10.11
CA LEU A 6 -16.19 -7.38 -10.69
C LEU A 6 -15.23 -6.55 -9.82
N ALA A 7 -15.42 -6.54 -8.50
CA ALA A 7 -14.54 -5.85 -7.56
C ALA A 7 -13.09 -6.33 -7.64
N MET A 8 -12.89 -7.66 -7.61
CA MET A 8 -11.56 -8.23 -7.77
C MET A 8 -10.94 -7.90 -9.14
N ASN A 9 -11.76 -7.95 -10.20
CA ASN A 9 -11.30 -7.66 -11.56
C ASN A 9 -10.89 -6.20 -11.71
N ILE A 10 -11.60 -5.25 -11.09
CA ILE A 10 -11.22 -3.83 -11.08
C ILE A 10 -9.83 -3.66 -10.48
N VAL A 11 -9.55 -4.26 -9.32
CA VAL A 11 -8.23 -4.16 -8.68
C VAL A 11 -7.15 -4.78 -9.56
N PHE A 12 -7.44 -5.92 -10.18
CA PHE A 12 -6.51 -6.60 -11.08
C PHE A 12 -6.20 -5.78 -12.35
N GLU A 13 -7.22 -5.30 -13.05
CA GLU A 13 -7.07 -4.48 -14.24
C GLU A 13 -6.38 -3.14 -13.93
N LEU A 14 -6.66 -2.55 -12.77
CA LEU A 14 -5.98 -1.36 -12.30
C LEU A 14 -4.49 -1.65 -12.04
N GLY A 15 -4.18 -2.80 -11.44
CA GLY A 15 -2.79 -3.27 -11.29
C GLY A 15 -2.07 -3.44 -12.63
N LEU A 16 -2.75 -3.99 -13.65
CA LEU A 16 -2.21 -4.12 -15.00
C LEU A 16 -2.03 -2.77 -15.71
N MET A 17 -2.99 -1.85 -15.54
CA MET A 17 -2.91 -0.50 -16.09
C MET A 17 -1.69 0.25 -15.54
N TYR A 18 -1.36 0.05 -14.26
CA TYR A 18 -0.20 0.64 -13.59
C TYR A 18 0.98 -0.32 -13.48
N LEU A 19 1.07 -1.34 -14.33
CA LEU A 19 2.11 -2.36 -14.26
C LEU A 19 3.55 -1.79 -14.20
N PRO A 20 3.92 -0.74 -14.96
CA PRO A 20 5.24 -0.12 -14.82
C PRO A 20 5.52 0.43 -13.41
N VAL A 21 4.50 1.01 -12.76
CA VAL A 21 4.60 1.52 -11.39
C VAL A 21 4.73 0.36 -10.40
N VAL A 22 3.94 -0.71 -10.58
CA VAL A 22 4.02 -1.92 -9.74
C VAL A 22 5.42 -2.53 -9.80
N ILE A 23 5.98 -2.67 -11.01
CA ILE A 23 7.34 -3.17 -11.20
C ILE A 23 8.37 -2.24 -10.54
N GLY A 24 8.23 -0.92 -10.72
CA GLY A 24 9.13 0.06 -10.10
C GLY A 24 9.13 -0.01 -8.57
N VAL A 25 7.95 -0.13 -7.96
CA VAL A 25 7.79 -0.30 -6.50
C VAL A 25 8.39 -1.63 -6.04
N ALA A 26 8.15 -2.73 -6.77
CA ALA A 26 8.71 -4.03 -6.46
C ALA A 26 10.25 -4.02 -6.53
N ALA A 27 10.82 -3.39 -7.57
CA ALA A 27 12.27 -3.22 -7.69
C ALA A 27 12.84 -2.38 -6.54
N LEU A 28 12.19 -1.26 -6.19
CA LEU A 28 12.59 -0.44 -5.06
C LEU A 28 12.55 -1.21 -3.74
N LEU A 29 11.51 -2.02 -3.50
CA LEU A 29 11.44 -2.89 -2.33
C LEU A 29 12.63 -3.85 -2.26
N ILE A 30 12.93 -4.55 -3.35
CA ILE A 30 14.08 -5.48 -3.43
C ILE A 30 15.38 -4.74 -3.09
N ILE A 31 15.58 -3.55 -3.65
CA ILE A 31 16.77 -2.73 -3.38
C ILE A 31 16.84 -2.35 -1.89
N LEU A 32 15.75 -1.86 -1.30
CA LEU A 32 15.73 -1.42 0.11
C LEU A 32 15.97 -2.58 1.07
N PHE A 33 15.36 -3.75 0.83
CA PHE A 33 15.63 -4.95 1.61
C PHE A 33 17.07 -5.43 1.44
N GLY A 34 17.59 -5.42 0.21
CA GLY A 34 18.99 -5.74 -0.08
C GLY A 34 19.96 -4.83 0.69
N ILE A 35 19.72 -3.51 0.67
CA ILE A 35 20.51 -2.54 1.44
C ILE A 35 20.43 -2.85 2.94
N ALA A 36 19.24 -3.07 3.49
CA ALA A 36 19.05 -3.36 4.91
C ALA A 36 19.82 -4.61 5.37
N ILE A 37 19.84 -5.65 4.53
CA ILE A 37 20.56 -6.91 4.78
C ILE A 37 22.07 -6.69 4.70
N VAL A 38 22.57 -6.11 3.60
CA VAL A 38 24.02 -5.87 3.37
C VAL A 38 24.61 -4.96 4.44
N ARG A 39 23.83 -3.99 4.91
CA ARG A 39 24.24 -3.07 5.97
C ARG A 39 24.43 -3.74 7.33
N GLY A 40 23.85 -4.91 7.57
CA GLY A 40 23.99 -5.63 8.84
C GLY A 40 23.27 -4.99 10.03
N ARG A 41 22.85 -5.85 10.97
CA ARG A 41 22.14 -5.53 12.22
C ARG A 41 20.84 -4.69 12.07
N PRO A 42 19.97 -4.95 11.07
CA PRO A 42 18.70 -4.25 10.94
C PRO A 42 17.77 -4.52 12.15
N ALA A 43 17.16 -3.47 12.69
CA ALA A 43 16.24 -3.58 13.82
C ALA A 43 14.80 -3.86 13.35
N TRP A 44 14.57 -5.04 12.76
CA TRP A 44 13.28 -5.41 12.16
C TRP A 44 12.09 -5.24 13.12
N CYS A 45 12.18 -5.77 14.34
CA CYS A 45 11.11 -5.65 15.33
C CYS A 45 10.82 -4.19 15.71
N GLY A 46 11.88 -3.36 15.77
CA GLY A 46 11.76 -1.92 16.04
C GLY A 46 11.17 -1.12 14.87
N ALA A 47 11.15 -1.69 13.67
CA ALA A 47 10.65 -1.08 12.46
C ALA A 47 9.17 -1.40 12.16
N VAL A 48 8.59 -2.41 12.81
CA VAL A 48 7.19 -2.78 12.61
C VAL A 48 6.24 -1.65 13.02
N LYS A 49 6.43 -1.05 14.21
CA LYS A 49 5.58 0.05 14.70
C LYS A 49 5.52 1.25 13.72
N PRO A 50 6.66 1.82 13.26
CA PRO A 50 6.60 2.91 12.29
C PRO A 50 6.03 2.46 10.94
N ALA A 51 6.31 1.23 10.47
CA ALA A 51 5.74 0.72 9.22
C ALA A 51 4.20 0.63 9.28
N ILE A 52 3.64 0.14 10.39
CA ILE A 52 2.19 0.13 10.62
C ILE A 52 1.64 1.56 10.66
N GLY A 53 2.29 2.46 11.40
CA GLY A 53 1.84 3.86 11.52
C GLY A 53 1.79 4.58 10.16
N VAL A 54 2.84 4.44 9.34
CA VAL A 54 2.89 5.03 8.00
C VAL A 54 1.89 4.35 7.06
N GLY A 55 1.74 3.03 7.13
CA GLY A 55 0.76 2.30 6.33
C GLY A 55 -0.69 2.70 6.62
N LEU A 56 -1.04 2.82 7.90
CA LEU A 56 -2.38 3.28 8.30
C LEU A 56 -2.64 4.72 7.88
N LEU A 57 -1.66 5.60 8.01
CA LEU A 57 -1.78 6.99 7.55
C LEU A 57 -2.00 7.04 6.03
N ALA A 58 -1.21 6.30 5.26
CA ALA A 58 -1.35 6.24 3.80
C ALA A 58 -2.71 5.65 3.38
N LEU A 59 -3.21 4.63 4.08
CA LEU A 59 -4.54 4.08 3.85
C LEU A 59 -5.62 5.13 4.08
N ILE A 60 -5.61 5.83 5.22
CA ILE A 60 -6.61 6.86 5.54
C ILE A 60 -6.58 7.98 4.52
N VAL A 61 -5.39 8.47 4.17
CA VAL A 61 -5.22 9.52 3.16
C VAL A 61 -5.74 9.05 1.80
N ALA A 62 -5.36 7.84 1.36
CA ALA A 62 -5.85 7.29 0.09
C ALA A 62 -7.38 7.11 0.11
N PHE A 63 -7.96 6.63 1.21
CA PHE A 63 -9.41 6.44 1.35
C PHE A 63 -10.19 7.74 1.21
N LEU A 64 -9.67 8.84 1.77
CA LEU A 64 -10.31 10.15 1.70
C LEU A 64 -10.12 10.83 0.33
N LEU A 65 -8.98 10.63 -0.32
CA LEU A 65 -8.65 11.32 -1.57
C LEU A 65 -9.12 10.58 -2.83
N THR A 66 -9.17 9.25 -2.80
CA THR A 66 -9.49 8.42 -3.98
C THR A 66 -10.83 8.80 -4.63
N PRO A 67 -11.95 9.03 -3.89
CA PRO A 67 -13.21 9.44 -4.53
C PRO A 67 -13.07 10.74 -5.32
N GLY A 68 -12.43 11.76 -4.74
CA GLY A 68 -12.22 13.05 -5.42
C GLY A 68 -11.35 12.92 -6.67
N MET A 69 -10.32 12.05 -6.62
CA MET A 69 -9.45 11.79 -7.77
C MET A 69 -10.16 11.03 -8.90
N THR A 70 -11.15 10.20 -8.59
CA THR A 70 -11.95 9.45 -9.57
C THR A 70 -13.21 10.20 -10.02
N LYS A 71 -13.34 11.50 -9.68
CA LYS A 71 -14.53 12.33 -9.94
C LYS A 71 -15.82 11.74 -9.33
N SER A 72 -15.67 10.98 -8.24
CA SER A 72 -16.76 10.43 -7.46
C SER A 72 -16.86 11.12 -6.09
N SER A 73 -17.89 10.76 -5.32
CA SER A 73 -18.12 11.25 -3.97
C SER A 73 -18.54 10.08 -3.08
N PHE A 74 -18.48 10.26 -1.76
CA PHE A 74 -19.01 9.25 -0.82
C PHE A 74 -20.53 9.08 -0.96
N GLU A 75 -21.25 10.08 -1.45
CA GLU A 75 -22.70 10.00 -1.72
C GLU A 75 -23.03 9.02 -2.85
N ASN A 76 -22.09 8.82 -3.78
CA ASN A 76 -22.25 7.86 -4.87
C ASN A 76 -22.06 6.40 -4.42
N MET A 77 -21.59 6.16 -3.18
CA MET A 77 -21.31 4.82 -2.66
C MET A 77 -22.60 4.16 -2.13
N GLY A 78 -23.56 3.96 -3.03
CA GLY A 78 -24.86 3.37 -2.71
C GLY A 78 -24.80 1.87 -2.44
N TYR A 79 -23.74 1.19 -2.87
CA TYR A 79 -23.60 -0.25 -2.76
C TYR A 79 -22.39 -0.68 -1.92
N TRP A 80 -22.53 -1.76 -1.16
CA TRP A 80 -21.48 -2.22 -0.24
C TRP A 80 -20.18 -2.61 -0.96
N VAL A 81 -20.27 -3.04 -2.21
CA VAL A 81 -19.10 -3.40 -3.03
C VAL A 81 -18.28 -2.18 -3.43
N ASP A 82 -18.91 -1.01 -3.56
CA ASP A 82 -18.19 0.23 -3.86
C ASP A 82 -17.30 0.62 -2.68
N TRP A 83 -17.82 0.46 -1.45
CA TRP A 83 -17.04 0.61 -0.22
C TRP A 83 -15.90 -0.41 -0.13
N ALA A 84 -16.16 -1.67 -0.49
CA ALA A 84 -15.14 -2.71 -0.50
C ALA A 84 -14.01 -2.41 -1.50
N ASN A 85 -14.35 -1.91 -2.70
CA ASN A 85 -13.37 -1.49 -3.72
C ASN A 85 -12.56 -0.28 -3.27
N LEU A 86 -13.20 0.74 -2.72
CA LEU A 86 -12.52 1.91 -2.19
C LEU A 86 -11.52 1.51 -1.09
N PHE A 87 -11.96 0.62 -0.18
CA PHE A 87 -11.09 0.09 0.85
C PHE A 87 -9.94 -0.73 0.26
N ALA A 88 -10.18 -1.61 -0.71
CA ALA A 88 -9.17 -2.45 -1.33
C ALA A 88 -8.07 -1.62 -2.02
N ILE A 89 -8.46 -0.60 -2.79
CA ILE A 89 -7.53 0.33 -3.45
C ILE A 89 -6.70 1.08 -2.40
N SER A 90 -7.36 1.63 -1.38
CA SER A 90 -6.71 2.39 -0.30
C SER A 90 -5.77 1.52 0.54
N ALA A 91 -6.16 0.28 0.80
CA ALA A 91 -5.34 -0.71 1.49
C ALA A 91 -4.09 -1.07 0.67
N GLY A 92 -4.19 -1.09 -0.67
CA GLY A 92 -3.04 -1.24 -1.55
C GLY A 92 -1.98 -0.16 -1.33
N PHE A 93 -2.38 1.12 -1.28
CA PHE A 93 -1.48 2.23 -0.95
C PHE A 93 -0.87 2.10 0.45
N GLY A 94 -1.70 1.76 1.45
CA GLY A 94 -1.24 1.52 2.82
C GLY A 94 -0.22 0.39 2.92
N ALA A 95 -0.45 -0.72 2.22
CA ALA A 95 0.45 -1.87 2.19
C ALA A 95 1.80 -1.51 1.53
N VAL A 96 1.78 -0.78 0.41
CA VAL A 96 3.02 -0.30 -0.24
C VAL A 96 3.80 0.63 0.68
N ALA A 97 3.13 1.60 1.32
CA ALA A 97 3.76 2.53 2.23
C ALA A 97 4.40 1.82 3.44
N ALA A 98 3.69 0.85 4.03
CA ALA A 98 4.22 0.02 5.11
C ALA A 98 5.43 -0.82 4.65
N ALA A 99 5.31 -1.48 3.49
CA ALA A 99 6.35 -2.33 2.93
C ALA A 99 7.65 -1.56 2.63
N LEU A 100 7.55 -0.33 2.12
CA LEU A 100 8.71 0.54 1.89
C LEU A 100 9.30 1.07 3.20
N THR A 101 8.44 1.41 4.17
CA THR A 101 8.88 1.95 5.46
C THR A 101 9.65 0.91 6.30
N LEU A 102 9.28 -0.37 6.22
CA LEU A 102 9.88 -1.43 7.02
C LEU A 102 11.42 -1.55 6.85
N PRO A 103 11.98 -1.77 5.64
CA PRO A 103 13.43 -1.85 5.45
C PRO A 103 14.13 -0.52 5.72
N LEU A 104 13.48 0.62 5.43
CA LEU A 104 14.02 1.95 5.75
C LEU A 104 14.18 2.15 7.25
N ALA A 105 13.10 1.95 8.01
CA ALA A 105 13.11 2.10 9.46
C ALA A 105 14.02 1.07 10.13
N ALA A 106 14.09 -0.16 9.63
CA ALA A 106 14.98 -1.21 10.16
C ALA A 106 16.46 -0.84 9.97
N THR A 107 16.79 -0.22 8.84
CA THR A 107 18.15 0.25 8.54
C THR A 107 18.53 1.48 9.38
N LEU A 108 17.60 2.41 9.59
CA LEU A 108 17.83 3.62 10.39
C LEU A 108 17.94 3.34 11.89
N ARG A 109 17.17 2.38 12.40
CA ARG A 109 17.12 2.01 13.83
C ARG A 109 18.09 0.89 14.23
N ARG A 110 19.12 0.61 13.40
CA ARG A 110 20.12 -0.47 13.58
C ARG A 110 20.40 -0.80 15.05
N GLN A 111 20.38 -2.10 15.38
CA GLN A 111 20.71 -2.57 16.73
C GLN A 111 22.19 -2.29 17.01
N ARG A 112 22.46 -1.52 18.08
CA ARG A 112 23.83 -1.22 18.55
C ARG A 112 24.54 -2.49 19.01
#